data_AF-A0A818SFB4-F1
#
_entry.id   AF-A0A818SFB4-F1
#
_cell.length_a   1.000
_cell.length_b   1.000
_cell.length_c   1.000
_cell.angle_alpha   90.00
_cell.angle_beta   90.00
_cell.angle_gamma   90.00
#
_symmetry.space_group_name_H-M   'P 1'
#
loop_
_entity.id
_entity.type
_entity.pdbx_description
1 polymer ?
#
loop_
_entity_poly.entity_id
_entity_poly.type
_entity_poly.pdbx_seq_one_letter_code
_entity_poly.pdbx_strand_id
1 'polypeptide(L)' 'TLTTLHLWSNQIGALGAQHLADALQHNTTLTTLNLENNQIGDKGAQDLNDGL' A
#
# COMPACT_ATOMS: atom_id res chain seq x y z
N THR A 1 17.86 -1.16 1.83
CA THR A 1 16.74 -0.83 2.73
C THR A 1 15.81 0.12 2.02
N LEU A 2 14.52 -0.21 1.87
CA LEU A 2 13.56 0.63 1.15
C LEU A 2 12.82 1.51 2.14
N THR A 3 13.03 2.83 2.07
CA THR A 3 12.42 3.81 2.99
C THR A 3 11.25 4.55 2.36
N THR A 4 11.19 4.63 1.04
CA THR A 4 10.16 5.37 0.30
C THR A 4 9.67 4.57 -0.89
N LEU A 5 8.34 4.50 -1.07
CA LEU A 5 7.68 3.87 -2.19
C LEU A 5 6.58 4.79 -2.73
N HIS A 6 6.73 5.23 -3.98
CA HIS A 6 5.74 6.05 -4.67
C HIS A 6 5.07 5.24 -5.77
N LEU A 7 3.76 5.05 -5.65
CA LEU A 7 2.94 4.30 -6.60
C LEU A 7 1.73 5.11 -7.07
N TRP A 8 1.78 6.44 -7.01
CA TRP A 8 0.67 7.31 -7.43
C TRP A 8 0.18 6.99 -8.86
N SER A 9 -1.13 7.00 -9.06
CA SER A 9 -1.80 6.82 -10.36
C SER A 9 -1.51 5.50 -11.12
N ASN A 10 -1.45 4.36 -10.43
CA ASN A 10 -1.19 3.03 -11.04
C ASN A 10 -2.40 2.10 -11.11
N GLN A 11 -3.61 2.55 -10.76
CA GLN A 11 -4.83 1.72 -10.78
C GLN A 11 -4.70 0.40 -10.00
N ILE A 12 -3.98 0.44 -8.86
CA ILE A 12 -3.73 -0.75 -8.02
C ILE A 12 -5.02 -1.46 -7.63
N GLY A 13 -6.09 -0.71 -7.35
CA GLY A 13 -7.37 -1.24 -6.92
C GLY A 13 -7.32 -1.90 -5.54
N ALA A 14 -8.47 -2.39 -5.06
CA ALA A 14 -8.58 -3.02 -3.74
C ALA A 14 -7.71 -4.28 -3.61
N LEU A 15 -7.70 -5.15 -4.63
CA LEU A 15 -6.93 -6.39 -4.60
C LEU A 15 -5.41 -6.13 -4.59
N GLY A 16 -4.94 -5.14 -5.35
CA GLY A 16 -3.54 -4.76 -5.32
C GLY A 16 -3.13 -4.15 -3.98
N ALA A 17 -4.03 -3.41 -3.32
CA ALA A 17 -3.79 -2.88 -1.98
C ALA A 17 -3.68 -3.98 -0.93
N GLN A 18 -4.51 -5.03 -1.02
CA GLN A 18 -4.39 -6.22 -0.19
C GLN A 18 -3.01 -6.89 -0.34
N HIS A 19 -2.57 -7.17 -1.58
CA HIS A 19 -1.24 -7.77 -1.80
C HIS A 19 -0.11 -6.86 -1.33
N LEU A 20 -0.28 -5.54 -1.45
CA LEU A 20 0.69 -4.58 -0.95
C LEU A 20 0.77 -4.62 0.58
N ALA A 21 -0.37 -4.72 1.28
CA ALA A 21 -0.40 -4.89 2.73
C ALA A 21 0.35 -6.16 3.17
N ASP A 22 0.07 -7.30 2.54
CA ASP A 22 0.73 -8.57 2.82
C ASP A 22 2.26 -8.47 2.64
N ALA A 23 2.71 -7.78 1.58
CA ALA A 23 4.12 -7.57 1.32
C ALA A 23 4.79 -6.61 2.30
N LEU A 24 4.05 -5.63 2.82
CA LEU A 24 4.55 -4.60 3.73
C LEU A 24 4.56 -5.03 5.20
N GLN A 25 3.81 -6.06 5.58
CA GLN A 25 3.74 -6.58 6.96
C GLN A 25 5.11 -6.88 7.59
N HIS A 26 6.11 -7.22 6.78
CA HIS A 26 7.47 -7.53 7.23
C HIS A 26 8.49 -6.41 6.96
N ASN A 27 8.07 -5.32 6.32
CA ASN A 27 8.94 -4.19 6.01
C ASN A 27 8.99 -3.22 7.19
N THR A 28 10.08 -3.27 7.95
CA THR A 28 10.28 -2.41 9.13
C THR A 28 10.97 -1.08 8.83
N THR A 29 11.18 -0.77 7.54
CA THR A 29 12.06 0.33 7.14
C THR A 29 11.39 1.37 6.25
N LEU A 30 10.21 1.04 5.69
CA LEU A 30 9.41 1.96 4.90
C LEU A 30 8.81 3.03 5.81
N THR A 31 9.10 4.29 5.52
CA THR A 31 8.59 5.45 6.26
C THR A 31 7.66 6.31 5.40
N THR A 32 7.62 6.08 4.09
CA THR A 32 6.78 6.83 3.16
C THR A 32 6.20 5.91 2.09
N LEU A 33 4.87 5.86 2.02
CA LEU A 33 4.11 5.17 0.99
C LEU A 33 3.11 6.15 0.37
N ASN A 34 3.26 6.46 -0.92
CA ASN A 34 2.31 7.29 -1.65
C ASN A 34 1.47 6.42 -2.60
N LEU A 35 0.17 6.35 -2.33
CA LEU A 35 -0.83 5.60 -3.08
C LEU A 35 -1.94 6.48 -3.68
N GLU A 36 -1.72 7.78 -3.81
CA GLU A 36 -2.71 8.69 -4.40
C GLU A 36 -3.21 8.20 -5.78
N ASN A 37 -4.50 8.39 -6.06
CA ASN A 37 -5.11 8.07 -7.36
C ASN A 37 -5.02 6.59 -7.80
N ASN A 38 -5.08 5.65 -6.85
CA ASN A 38 -5.01 4.20 -7.14
C ASN A 38 -6.31 3.41 -7.04
N GLN A 39 -7.44 4.07 -6.76
CA GLN A 39 -8.76 3.42 -6.72
C GLN A 39 -8.84 2.25 -5.72
N ILE A 40 -8.10 2.32 -4.60
CA ILE A 40 -7.98 1.24 -3.63
C ILE A 40 -9.29 0.96 -2.86
N GLY A 41 -10.17 1.96 -2.75
CA GLY A 41 -11.43 1.88 -2.01
C GLY A 41 -11.27 1.64 -0.51
N ASP A 42 -12.38 1.63 0.22
CA ASP A 42 -12.38 1.50 1.69
C ASP A 42 -11.77 0.17 2.15
N LYS A 43 -12.08 -0.92 1.44
CA LYS A 43 -11.55 -2.25 1.77
C LYS A 43 -10.04 -2.32 1.60
N GLY A 44 -9.50 -1.82 0.48
CA GLY A 44 -8.05 -1.79 0.25
C GLY A 44 -7.32 -0.87 1.23
N ALA A 45 -7.95 0.23 1.65
CA ALA A 45 -7.41 1.09 2.70
C ALA A 45 -7.39 0.40 4.07
N GLN A 46 -8.42 -0.38 4.41
CA GLN A 46 -8.43 -1.20 5.64
C GLN A 46 -7.32 -2.25 5.61
N ASP A 47 -7.17 -2.98 4.50
CA ASP A 47 -6.12 -4.00 4.38
C ASP A 47 -4.73 -3.40 4.57
N LEU A 48 -4.47 -2.23 3.98
CA LEU A 48 -3.20 -1.50 4.18
C LEU A 48 -3.00 -1.06 5.63
N ASN A 49 -4.06 -0.64 6.33
CA ASN A 49 -3.97 -0.28 7.75
C ASN A 49 -3.64 -1.47 8.64
N ASP A 50 -4.11 -2.66 8.30
CA ASP A 50 -3.86 -3.89 9.06
C ASP A 50 -2.45 -4.46 8.79
N GLY A 51 -1.85 -4.12 7.65
CA GLY A 51 -0.51 -4.57 7.23
C GLY A 51 0.65 -3.60 7.49
N LEU A 52 0.38 -2.40 8.02
CA LEU A 52 1.39 -1.39 8.41
C LEU A 52 1.57 -1.36 9.94
#